data_AF-A0AAW1NKJ3-F1
#
_entry.id   AF-A0AAW1NKJ3-F1
#
_cell.length_a   1.000
_cell.length_b   1.000
_cell.length_c   1.000
_cell.angle_alpha   90.00
_cell.angle_beta   90.00
_cell.angle_gamma   90.00
#
_symmetry.space_group_name_H-M   'P 1'
#
loop_
_entity.id
_entity.type
_entity.pdbx_description
1 polymer ?
#
loop_
_entity_poly.entity_id
_entity_poly.type
_entity_poly.pdbx_seq_one_letter_code
_entity_poly.pdbx_strand_id
1 'polypeptide(L)'
;MLNTKQEISNSFEEIYLENIGGPVIFQWIERLREIVSDWKEKQKKEKHPEINQSADKVELQTEVAEHMNNQNYNIVTGPPIQDRKSTFQGHFCEVKSQQDVRCVMNILLENKKISQATHNISAYRIKTDSGSILQDCDDDGEHHAGGRLLHLLQILNVTNVFVVVSRWYGGIQLGPDRFRHINNAARQVLGEAGVIKL
;
A
#
# COMPACT_ATOMS: atom_id res chain seq x y z
N MET A 1 -16.29 13.89 -23.97
CA MET A 1 -16.24 12.48 -24.43
C MET A 1 -15.21 12.23 -25.54
N LEU A 2 -15.07 13.09 -26.57
CA LEU A 2 -14.07 12.86 -27.64
C LEU A 2 -12.61 12.85 -27.17
N ASN A 3 -12.26 13.67 -26.16
CA ASN A 3 -10.87 13.82 -25.71
C ASN A 3 -10.31 12.60 -24.95
N THR A 4 -11.21 11.87 -24.30
CA THR A 4 -10.89 10.83 -23.32
C THR A 4 -10.38 9.53 -23.96
N LYS A 5 -10.95 9.18 -25.12
CA LYS A 5 -10.50 8.01 -25.89
C LYS A 5 -9.11 8.24 -26.49
N GLN A 6 -8.82 9.47 -26.88
CA GLN A 6 -7.52 9.86 -27.43
C GLN A 6 -6.42 9.78 -26.37
N GLU A 7 -6.68 10.28 -25.16
CA GLU A 7 -5.74 10.17 -24.03
C GLU A 7 -5.38 8.72 -23.69
N ILE A 8 -6.36 7.82 -23.63
CA ILE A 8 -6.11 6.39 -23.39
C ILE A 8 -5.26 5.80 -24.53
N SER A 9 -5.64 6.10 -25.78
CA SER A 9 -4.93 5.58 -26.95
C SER A 9 -3.46 6.00 -26.95
N ASN A 10 -3.19 7.29 -26.73
CA ASN A 10 -1.83 7.83 -26.70
C ASN A 10 -1.02 7.20 -25.56
N SER A 11 -1.63 7.03 -24.38
CA SER A 11 -0.94 6.44 -23.24
C SER A 11 -0.63 4.94 -23.43
N PHE A 12 -1.48 4.20 -24.14
CA PHE A 12 -1.20 2.81 -24.47
C PHE A 12 -0.10 2.69 -25.52
N GLU A 13 -0.06 3.61 -26.47
CA GLU A 13 0.97 3.68 -27.50
C GLU A 13 2.35 3.97 -26.89
N GLU A 14 2.43 4.90 -25.93
CA GLU A 14 3.65 5.15 -25.15
C GLU A 14 4.14 3.87 -24.43
N ILE A 15 3.26 3.18 -23.69
CA ILE A 15 3.60 1.93 -22.99
C ILE A 15 4.09 0.86 -23.96
N TYR A 16 3.50 0.78 -25.16
CA TYR A 16 3.93 -0.15 -26.20
C TYR A 16 5.33 0.19 -26.72
N LEU A 17 5.59 1.46 -27.03
CA LEU A 17 6.88 1.92 -27.55
C LEU A 17 8.02 1.72 -26.53
N GLU A 18 7.73 1.87 -25.24
CA GLU A 18 8.71 1.63 -24.16
C GLU A 18 9.01 0.13 -23.94
N ASN A 19 8.15 -0.76 -24.43
CA ASN A 19 8.22 -2.20 -24.15
C ASN A 19 8.12 -3.05 -25.44
N ILE A 20 8.69 -2.56 -26.54
CA ILE A 20 8.63 -3.22 -27.86
C ILE A 20 9.18 -4.65 -27.78
N GLY A 21 8.39 -5.62 -28.25
CA GLY A 21 8.73 -7.04 -28.26
C GLY A 21 8.49 -7.77 -26.93
N GLY A 22 8.03 -7.09 -25.88
CA GLY A 22 7.63 -7.66 -24.61
C GLY A 22 6.10 -7.76 -24.42
N PRO A 23 5.61 -8.52 -23.43
CA PRO A 23 4.20 -8.52 -23.06
C PRO A 23 3.83 -7.20 -22.35
N VAL A 24 2.81 -6.50 -22.87
CA VAL A 24 2.36 -5.17 -22.39
C VAL A 24 0.94 -5.16 -21.82
N ILE A 25 0.22 -6.28 -21.87
CA ILE A 25 -1.20 -6.36 -21.49
C ILE A 25 -1.41 -5.94 -20.03
N PHE A 26 -0.53 -6.36 -19.12
CA PHE A 26 -0.65 -6.01 -17.71
C PHE A 26 -0.47 -4.49 -17.50
N GLN A 27 0.54 -3.90 -18.14
CA GLN A 27 0.82 -2.46 -18.06
C GLN A 27 -0.34 -1.63 -18.61
N TRP A 28 -0.96 -2.07 -19.71
CA TRP A 28 -2.16 -1.43 -20.26
C TRP A 28 -3.37 -1.54 -19.33
N ILE A 29 -3.60 -2.71 -18.71
CA ILE A 29 -4.71 -2.90 -17.77
C ILE A 29 -4.54 -1.97 -16.56
N GLU A 30 -3.34 -1.88 -16.01
CA GLU A 30 -3.07 -1.02 -14.84
C GLU A 30 -3.19 0.45 -15.21
N ARG A 31 -2.65 0.86 -16.36
CA ARG A 31 -2.81 2.24 -16.86
C ARG A 31 -4.28 2.62 -17.05
N LEU A 32 -5.10 1.69 -17.55
CA LEU A 32 -6.54 1.93 -17.69
C LEU A 32 -7.24 2.05 -16.34
N ARG A 33 -6.85 1.25 -15.33
CA ARG A 33 -7.41 1.36 -13.97
C ARG A 33 -7.12 2.74 -13.38
N GLU A 34 -5.89 3.24 -13.50
CA GLU A 34 -5.50 4.57 -13.03
C GLU A 34 -6.37 5.66 -13.65
N ILE A 35 -6.48 5.67 -14.98
CA ILE A 35 -7.28 6.65 -15.72
C ILE A 35 -8.75 6.62 -15.24
N VAL A 36 -9.31 5.43 -15.02
CA VAL A 36 -10.69 5.28 -14.54
C VAL A 36 -10.84 5.75 -13.09
N SER A 37 -9.85 5.52 -12.23
CA SER A 37 -9.84 6.01 -10.85
C SER A 37 -9.79 7.54 -10.80
N ASP A 38 -8.93 8.16 -11.59
CA ASP A 38 -8.82 9.63 -11.70
C ASP A 38 -10.14 10.27 -12.14
N TRP A 39 -10.87 9.63 -13.05
CA TRP A 39 -12.18 10.12 -13.46
C TRP A 39 -13.22 10.02 -12.35
N LYS A 40 -13.21 8.95 -11.57
CA LYS A 40 -14.11 8.81 -10.41
C LYS A 40 -13.84 9.89 -9.36
N GLU A 41 -12.58 10.27 -9.17
CA GLU A 41 -12.22 11.36 -8.27
C GLU A 41 -12.61 12.74 -8.80
N LYS A 42 -12.40 13.02 -10.09
CA LYS A 42 -12.85 14.26 -10.73
C LYS A 42 -14.38 14.42 -10.63
N GLN A 43 -15.13 13.34 -10.82
CA GLN A 43 -16.59 13.32 -10.65
C GLN A 43 -17.05 13.53 -9.20
N LYS A 44 -16.25 13.13 -8.20
CA LYS A 44 -16.53 13.44 -6.78
C LYS A 44 -16.28 14.91 -6.47
N LYS A 45 -15.22 15.51 -7.02
CA LYS A 45 -14.88 16.93 -6.84
C LYS A 45 -15.88 17.88 -7.50
N GLU A 46 -16.49 17.50 -8.61
CA GLU A 46 -17.53 18.31 -9.28
C GLU A 46 -18.88 18.35 -8.54
N LYS A 47 -19.14 17.44 -7.58
CA LYS A 47 -20.42 17.35 -6.85
C LYS A 47 -20.46 18.05 -5.49
N HIS A 48 -19.36 18.64 -5.03
CA HIS A 48 -19.32 19.45 -3.80
C HIS A 48 -18.40 20.65 -4.01
N PRO A 49 -18.91 21.90 -4.03
CA PRO A 49 -18.07 23.08 -3.99
C PRO A 49 -17.48 23.26 -2.58
N GLU A 50 -16.29 23.83 -2.53
CA GLU A 50 -15.34 23.89 -1.41
C GLU A 50 -15.92 24.30 -0.04
N ILE A 51 -15.47 23.60 1.02
CA ILE A 51 -15.50 24.08 2.40
C ILE A 51 -14.06 24.02 2.97
N ASN A 52 -13.65 25.11 3.61
CA ASN A 52 -12.29 25.41 4.09
C ASN A 52 -11.64 24.33 4.98
N GLN A 53 -10.40 23.97 4.63
CA GLN A 53 -9.56 22.88 5.17
C GLN A 53 -8.82 23.16 6.50
N SER A 54 -9.41 23.86 7.47
CA SER A 54 -8.71 24.16 8.74
C SER A 54 -9.31 23.50 9.99
N ALA A 55 -10.53 22.95 9.94
CA ALA A 55 -11.17 22.31 11.09
C ALA A 55 -10.94 20.78 11.15
N ASP A 56 -10.96 20.10 10.00
CA ASP A 56 -10.93 18.63 9.91
C ASP A 56 -9.64 17.99 10.45
N LYS A 57 -8.51 18.70 10.42
CA LYS A 57 -7.23 18.16 10.88
C LYS A 57 -7.12 18.07 12.39
N VAL A 58 -7.87 18.91 13.12
CA VAL A 58 -7.86 18.96 14.59
C VAL A 58 -8.78 17.89 15.17
N GLU A 59 -9.96 17.68 14.57
CA GLU A 59 -10.87 16.59 14.96
C GLU A 59 -10.25 15.20 14.71
N LEU A 60 -9.66 14.99 13.52
CA LEU A 60 -9.04 13.70 13.19
C LEU A 60 -7.84 13.37 14.10
N GLN A 61 -7.05 14.36 14.51
CA GLN A 61 -5.93 14.17 15.44
C GLN A 61 -6.40 13.83 16.86
N THR A 62 -7.52 14.41 17.29
CA THR A 62 -8.09 14.17 18.62
C THR A 62 -8.67 12.75 18.72
N GLU A 63 -9.41 12.30 17.69
CA GLU A 63 -9.96 10.95 17.63
C GLU A 63 -8.88 9.85 17.54
N VAL A 64 -7.80 10.10 16.79
CA VAL A 64 -6.66 9.16 16.70
C VAL A 64 -5.96 9.01 18.06
N ALA A 65 -5.73 10.11 18.79
CA ALA A 65 -5.06 10.09 20.09
C ALA A 65 -5.89 9.38 21.18
N GLU A 66 -7.21 9.59 21.19
CA GLU A 66 -8.12 8.92 22.12
C GLU A 66 -8.23 7.41 21.85
N HIS A 67 -8.27 7.00 20.57
CA HIS A 67 -8.32 5.58 20.19
C HIS A 67 -6.98 4.87 20.43
N MET A 68 -5.84 5.55 20.26
CA MET A 68 -4.50 5.02 20.59
C MET A 68 -4.35 4.67 22.07
N ASN A 69 -4.95 5.46 22.98
CA ASN A 69 -4.85 5.21 24.42
C ASN A 69 -5.67 4.00 24.91
N ASN A 70 -6.61 3.49 24.10
CA ASN A 70 -7.52 2.41 24.51
C ASN A 70 -7.29 1.08 23.78
N GLN A 71 -6.44 1.02 22.76
CA GLN A 71 -6.17 -0.20 21.99
C GLN A 71 -4.69 -0.56 22.00
N ASN A 72 -4.36 -1.71 22.60
CA ASN A 72 -3.01 -2.26 22.57
C ASN A 72 -2.81 -3.09 21.29
N TYR A 73 -2.20 -2.49 20.26
CA TYR A 73 -1.93 -3.17 18.99
C TYR A 73 -0.73 -4.10 19.11
N ASN A 74 -0.95 -5.40 18.86
CA ASN A 74 0.12 -6.39 18.83
C ASN A 74 0.79 -6.42 17.45
N ILE A 75 1.85 -5.61 17.29
CA ILE A 75 2.62 -5.53 16.05
C ILE A 75 3.68 -6.63 16.04
N VAL A 76 3.56 -7.56 15.11
CA VAL A 76 4.57 -8.59 14.83
C VAL A 76 5.55 -8.03 13.81
N THR A 77 6.84 -8.10 14.11
CA THR A 77 7.91 -7.66 13.20
C THR A 77 8.77 -8.86 12.82
N GLY A 78 8.87 -9.12 11.52
CA GLY A 78 9.69 -10.20 10.98
C GLY A 78 11.18 -9.87 11.00
N PRO A 79 12.06 -10.86 10.80
CA PRO A 79 13.48 -10.64 10.67
C PRO A 79 13.80 -9.93 9.34
N PRO A 80 14.93 -9.21 9.30
CA PRO A 80 15.32 -8.46 8.11
C PRO A 80 15.84 -9.38 7.00
N ILE A 81 15.48 -9.08 5.76
CA ILE A 81 16.08 -9.65 4.54
C ILE A 81 17.07 -8.63 3.98
N GLN A 82 18.29 -9.08 3.68
CA GLN A 82 19.35 -8.22 3.13
C GLN A 82 19.77 -8.68 1.73
N ASP A 83 19.90 -7.72 0.80
CA ASP A 83 20.45 -7.93 -0.54
C ASP A 83 21.12 -6.64 -1.01
N ARG A 84 22.38 -6.73 -1.46
CA ARG A 84 23.15 -5.62 -2.04
C ARG A 84 22.99 -4.31 -1.24
N LYS A 85 23.26 -4.40 0.07
CA LYS A 85 23.16 -3.32 1.08
C LYS A 85 21.74 -2.79 1.35
N SER A 86 20.74 -3.20 0.56
CA SER A 86 19.35 -2.92 0.89
C SER A 86 18.86 -3.88 1.97
N THR A 87 18.04 -3.36 2.87
CA THR A 87 17.37 -4.16 3.92
C THR A 87 15.86 -4.02 3.75
N PHE A 88 15.14 -5.12 3.93
CA PHE A 88 13.68 -5.20 3.90
C PHE A 88 13.19 -5.83 5.19
N GLN A 89 12.18 -5.28 5.83
CA GLN A 89 11.59 -5.83 7.04
C GLN A 89 10.07 -5.74 6.99
N GLY A 90 9.40 -6.86 7.25
CA GLY A 90 7.95 -6.93 7.31
C GLY A 90 7.43 -6.65 8.71
N HIS A 91 6.32 -5.92 8.79
CA HIS A 91 5.55 -5.63 9.98
C HIS A 91 4.10 -6.02 9.72
N PHE A 92 3.46 -6.61 10.71
CA PHE A 92 2.08 -7.07 10.62
C PHE A 92 1.31 -6.66 11.88
N CYS A 93 0.06 -6.28 11.70
CA CYS A 93 -0.92 -6.19 12.77
C CYS A 93 -2.28 -6.66 12.29
N GLU A 94 -3.04 -7.30 13.19
CA GLU A 94 -4.46 -7.52 12.97
C GLU A 94 -5.19 -6.17 13.08
N VAL A 95 -6.10 -5.89 12.15
CA VAL A 95 -6.87 -4.64 12.09
C VAL A 95 -8.31 -4.91 11.71
N LYS A 96 -9.24 -4.13 12.26
CA LYS A 96 -10.69 -4.27 12.06
C LYS A 96 -11.31 -3.03 11.44
N SER A 97 -10.57 -1.92 11.41
CA SER A 97 -11.04 -0.66 10.85
C SER A 97 -9.92 0.11 10.14
N GLN A 98 -10.29 1.07 9.28
CA GLN A 98 -9.31 1.99 8.68
C GLN A 98 -8.63 2.86 9.75
N GLN A 99 -9.30 3.10 10.88
CA GLN A 99 -8.72 3.83 11.99
C GLN A 99 -7.59 3.04 12.64
N ASP A 100 -7.75 1.72 12.81
CA ASP A 100 -6.70 0.84 13.32
C ASP A 100 -5.46 0.89 12.42
N VAL A 101 -5.65 0.90 11.09
CA VAL A 101 -4.55 1.04 10.11
C VAL A 101 -3.75 2.32 10.36
N ARG A 102 -4.43 3.46 10.54
CA ARG A 102 -3.78 4.75 10.84
C ARG A 102 -3.04 4.71 12.17
N CYS A 103 -3.67 4.18 13.22
CA CYS A 103 -3.06 4.06 14.54
C CYS A 103 -1.81 3.18 14.49
N VAL A 104 -1.88 2.00 13.89
CA VAL A 104 -0.74 1.09 13.75
C VAL A 104 0.39 1.72 12.94
N MET A 105 0.07 2.41 11.84
CA MET A 105 1.09 3.12 11.05
C MET A 105 1.79 4.19 11.89
N ASN A 106 1.06 4.97 12.68
CA ASN A 106 1.65 5.97 13.56
C ASN A 106 2.57 5.33 14.61
N ILE A 107 2.14 4.24 15.26
CA ILE A 107 2.96 3.48 16.22
C ILE A 107 4.25 2.98 15.56
N LEU A 108 4.16 2.45 14.34
CA LEU A 108 5.34 2.02 13.58
C LEU A 108 6.30 3.19 13.33
N LEU A 109 5.77 4.36 12.96
CA LEU A 109 6.57 5.55 12.65
C LEU A 109 7.19 6.24 13.87
N GLU A 110 6.69 6.00 15.09
CA GLU A 110 7.36 6.41 16.34
C GLU A 110 8.75 5.75 16.48
N ASN A 111 8.94 4.57 15.89
CA ASN A 111 10.25 3.96 15.78
C ASN A 111 11.10 4.69 14.72
N LYS A 112 12.14 5.40 15.18
CA LYS A 112 13.05 6.15 14.31
C LYS A 112 13.67 5.34 13.17
N LYS A 113 13.88 4.03 13.35
CA LYS A 113 14.43 3.20 12.27
C LYS A 113 13.43 3.08 11.11
N ILE A 114 12.15 2.90 11.44
CA ILE A 114 11.06 2.71 10.48
C ILE A 114 10.69 4.05 9.83
N SER A 115 10.56 5.13 10.60
CA SER A 115 10.27 6.45 10.02
C SER A 115 11.39 7.01 9.15
N GLN A 116 12.63 6.54 9.32
CA GLN A 116 13.76 6.86 8.44
C GLN A 116 13.98 5.81 7.32
N ALA A 117 13.10 4.82 7.18
CA ALA A 117 13.14 3.92 6.04
C ALA A 117 12.99 4.73 4.74
N THR A 118 13.61 4.26 3.67
CA THR A 118 13.47 4.89 2.36
C THR A 118 12.04 4.78 1.85
N HIS A 119 11.38 3.65 2.13
CA HIS A 119 9.99 3.39 1.79
C HIS A 119 9.35 2.52 2.88
N ASN A 120 8.13 2.82 3.29
CA ASN A 120 7.26 2.05 4.16
C ASN A 120 6.03 1.60 3.37
N ILE A 121 6.25 0.64 2.47
CA ILE A 121 5.22 0.12 1.56
C ILE A 121 4.14 -0.58 2.37
N SER A 122 2.87 -0.29 2.14
CA SER A 122 1.81 -0.83 2.98
C SER A 122 0.61 -1.34 2.19
N ALA A 123 -0.09 -2.32 2.76
CA ALA A 123 -1.37 -2.79 2.26
C ALA A 123 -2.22 -3.36 3.41
N TYR A 124 -3.54 -3.18 3.33
CA TYR A 124 -4.46 -3.80 4.26
C TYR A 124 -5.65 -4.44 3.54
N ARG A 125 -6.27 -5.40 4.21
CA ARG A 125 -7.55 -6.00 3.82
C ARG A 125 -8.37 -6.22 5.08
N ILE A 126 -9.55 -5.61 5.17
CA ILE A 126 -10.44 -5.64 6.33
C ILE A 126 -11.80 -6.14 5.88
N LYS A 127 -12.33 -7.15 6.58
CA LYS A 127 -13.68 -7.62 6.36
C LYS A 127 -14.65 -6.77 7.18
N THR A 128 -15.59 -6.12 6.51
CA THR A 128 -16.62 -5.31 7.17
C THR A 128 -17.73 -6.21 7.71
N ASP A 129 -18.55 -5.67 8.62
CA ASP A 129 -19.72 -6.37 9.17
C ASP A 129 -20.75 -6.76 8.09
N SER A 130 -20.81 -6.01 6.99
CA SER A 130 -21.66 -6.34 5.84
C SER A 130 -21.08 -7.46 4.95
N GLY A 131 -19.90 -7.96 5.28
CA GLY A 131 -19.21 -9.03 4.56
C GLY A 131 -18.39 -8.56 3.35
N SER A 132 -18.37 -7.25 3.06
CA SER A 132 -17.51 -6.69 2.01
C SER A 132 -16.05 -6.58 2.48
N ILE A 133 -15.11 -6.50 1.54
CA ILE A 133 -13.69 -6.28 1.85
C ILE A 133 -13.32 -4.83 1.55
N LEU A 134 -12.97 -4.08 2.59
CA LEU A 134 -12.28 -2.80 2.48
C LEU A 134 -10.78 -3.08 2.36
N GLN A 135 -10.13 -2.58 1.33
CA GLN A 135 -8.71 -2.81 1.10
C GLN A 135 -8.10 -1.65 0.34
N ASP A 136 -6.84 -1.36 0.64
CA ASP A 136 -6.09 -0.28 0.01
C ASP A 136 -4.58 -0.55 0.17
N CYS A 137 -3.76 0.22 -0.54
CA CYS A 137 -2.30 0.12 -0.46
C CYS A 137 -1.59 1.45 -0.72
N ASP A 138 -0.36 1.55 -0.22
CA ASP A 138 0.53 2.68 -0.45
C ASP A 138 1.91 2.18 -0.88
N ASP A 139 2.44 2.74 -1.96
CA ASP A 139 3.79 2.46 -2.46
C ASP A 139 4.87 3.16 -1.62
N ASP A 140 4.54 4.26 -0.93
CA ASP A 140 5.48 5.17 -0.24
C ASP A 140 6.72 5.52 -1.10
N GLY A 141 6.50 5.82 -2.39
CA GLY A 141 7.56 6.13 -3.35
C GLY A 141 8.26 4.93 -3.99
N GLU A 142 8.05 3.70 -3.51
CA GLU A 142 8.51 2.48 -4.17
C GLU A 142 7.49 2.06 -5.24
N HIS A 143 7.56 2.69 -6.42
CA HIS A 143 6.53 2.54 -7.47
C HIS A 143 6.15 1.08 -7.76
N HIS A 144 4.85 0.82 -7.75
CA HIS A 144 4.15 -0.44 -7.96
C HIS A 144 4.30 -1.49 -6.85
N ALA A 145 4.91 -1.18 -5.71
CA ALA A 145 5.14 -2.15 -4.64
C ALA A 145 3.90 -2.43 -3.78
N GLY A 146 3.14 -1.40 -3.40
CA GLY A 146 1.92 -1.48 -2.61
C GLY A 146 0.83 -2.28 -3.31
N GLY A 147 0.60 -2.03 -4.60
CA GLY A 147 -0.34 -2.83 -5.40
C GLY A 147 0.04 -4.31 -5.47
N ARG A 148 1.34 -4.62 -5.61
CA ARG A 148 1.85 -6.01 -5.58
C ARG A 148 1.70 -6.64 -4.20
N LEU A 149 1.95 -5.88 -3.14
CA LEU A 149 1.78 -6.32 -1.77
C LEU A 149 0.29 -6.63 -1.47
N LEU A 150 -0.63 -5.76 -1.89
CA LEU A 150 -2.06 -6.02 -1.78
C LEU A 150 -2.47 -7.26 -2.57
N HIS A 151 -1.96 -7.42 -3.79
CA HIS A 151 -2.24 -8.60 -4.60
C HIS A 151 -1.74 -9.90 -3.95
N LEU A 152 -0.58 -9.86 -3.28
CA LEU A 152 -0.11 -10.98 -2.47
C LEU A 152 -1.11 -11.34 -1.37
N LEU A 153 -1.61 -10.36 -0.62
CA LEU A 153 -2.61 -10.61 0.43
C LEU A 153 -3.92 -11.21 -0.14
N GLN A 154 -4.31 -10.80 -1.36
CA GLN A 154 -5.46 -11.37 -2.08
C GLN A 154 -5.23 -12.83 -2.46
N ILE A 155 -4.07 -13.18 -3.04
CA ILE A 155 -3.71 -14.56 -3.40
C ILE A 155 -3.70 -15.46 -2.17
N LEU A 156 -3.17 -14.97 -1.05
CA LEU A 156 -3.15 -15.70 0.23
C LEU A 156 -4.55 -15.77 0.90
N ASN A 157 -5.53 -15.05 0.37
CA ASN A 157 -6.89 -14.94 0.89
C ASN A 157 -6.95 -14.56 2.38
N VAL A 158 -6.06 -13.66 2.82
CA VAL A 158 -6.00 -13.18 4.21
C VAL A 158 -6.75 -11.85 4.39
N THR A 159 -7.51 -11.73 5.46
CA THR A 159 -8.33 -10.55 5.79
C THR A 159 -8.18 -10.18 7.27
N ASN A 160 -8.58 -8.96 7.63
CA ASN A 160 -8.32 -8.31 8.92
C ASN A 160 -6.82 -8.15 9.19
N VAL A 161 -6.08 -7.83 8.13
CA VAL A 161 -4.63 -7.73 8.14
C VAL A 161 -4.19 -6.35 7.68
N PHE A 162 -3.16 -5.82 8.34
CA PHE A 162 -2.36 -4.69 7.87
C PHE A 162 -0.91 -5.13 7.82
N VAL A 163 -0.28 -4.94 6.67
CA VAL A 163 1.13 -5.29 6.45
C VAL A 163 1.86 -4.05 5.97
N VAL A 164 3.00 -3.77 6.60
CA VAL A 164 3.95 -2.74 6.18
C VAL A 164 5.29 -3.43 5.91
N VAL A 165 5.94 -3.10 4.81
CA VAL A 165 7.30 -3.53 4.50
C VAL A 165 8.19 -2.30 4.41
N SER A 166 9.04 -2.14 5.42
CA SER A 166 10.04 -1.08 5.44
C SER A 166 11.26 -1.51 4.62
N ARG A 167 11.66 -0.65 3.68
CA ARG A 167 12.87 -0.79 2.87
C ARG A 167 13.85 0.32 3.22
N TRP A 168 15.09 -0.06 3.52
CA TRP A 168 16.23 0.85 3.57
C TRP A 168 17.08 0.64 2.31
N TYR A 169 17.16 1.67 1.46
CA TYR A 169 17.92 1.62 0.22
C TYR A 169 19.42 1.65 0.47
N GLY A 170 20.14 0.66 -0.06
CA GLY A 170 21.58 0.50 0.15
C GLY A 170 22.49 1.22 -0.85
N GLY A 171 21.93 2.03 -1.75
CA GLY A 171 22.68 2.70 -2.82
C GLY A 171 22.85 1.87 -4.11
N ILE A 172 22.34 0.62 -4.15
CA ILE A 172 22.43 -0.27 -5.32
C ILE A 172 21.03 -0.59 -5.84
N GLN A 173 20.76 -0.26 -7.10
CA GLN A 173 19.47 -0.58 -7.74
C GLN A 173 19.31 -2.10 -7.88
N LEU A 174 18.24 -2.64 -7.30
CA LEU A 174 17.94 -4.06 -7.36
C LEU A 174 17.08 -4.45 -8.57
N GLY A 175 16.54 -3.47 -9.31
CA GLY A 175 15.60 -3.74 -10.39
C GLY A 175 14.39 -4.55 -9.89
N PRO A 176 13.93 -5.58 -10.61
CA PRO A 176 12.79 -6.41 -10.20
C PRO A 176 12.97 -7.19 -8.89
N ASP A 177 14.21 -7.47 -8.46
CA ASP A 177 14.47 -8.27 -7.25
C ASP A 177 13.88 -7.64 -5.98
N ARG A 178 13.77 -6.31 -5.92
CA ARG A 178 13.17 -5.62 -4.77
C ARG A 178 11.75 -6.09 -4.49
N PHE A 179 10.95 -6.34 -5.54
CA PHE A 179 9.57 -6.80 -5.38
C PHE A 179 9.52 -8.23 -4.84
N ARG A 180 10.48 -9.08 -5.22
CA ARG A 180 10.62 -10.42 -4.65
C ARG A 180 10.93 -10.34 -3.16
N HIS A 181 11.84 -9.47 -2.74
CA HIS A 181 12.18 -9.27 -1.32
C HIS A 181 11.03 -8.68 -0.51
N ILE A 182 10.30 -7.70 -1.06
CA ILE A 182 9.11 -7.12 -0.42
C ILE A 182 8.06 -8.21 -0.16
N ASN A 183 7.75 -9.02 -1.18
CA ASN A 183 6.80 -10.12 -1.04
C ASN A 183 7.28 -11.21 -0.06
N ASN A 184 8.59 -11.49 -0.04
CA ASN A 184 9.15 -12.47 0.88
C ASN A 184 9.09 -11.97 2.33
N ALA A 185 9.44 -10.72 2.59
CA ALA A 185 9.33 -10.11 3.92
C ALA A 185 7.88 -10.11 4.43
N ALA A 186 6.92 -9.80 3.56
CA ALA A 186 5.50 -9.86 3.88
C ALA A 186 5.02 -11.29 4.20
N ARG A 187 5.38 -12.29 3.37
CA ARG A 187 5.05 -13.69 3.65
C ARG A 187 5.67 -14.17 4.96
N GLN A 188 6.92 -13.79 5.21
CA GLN A 188 7.62 -14.20 6.41
C GLN A 188 6.95 -13.67 7.68
N VAL A 189 6.64 -12.38 7.75
CA VAL A 189 5.98 -11.81 8.93
C VAL A 189 4.57 -12.37 9.14
N LEU A 190 3.83 -12.66 8.06
CA LEU A 190 2.52 -13.33 8.14
C LEU A 190 2.63 -14.77 8.66
N GLY A 191 3.70 -15.48 8.30
CA GLY A 191 4.00 -16.81 8.83
C GLY A 191 4.34 -16.78 10.31
N GLU A 192 5.18 -15.83 10.73
CA GLU A 192 5.55 -15.63 12.14
C GLU A 192 4.37 -15.21 13.01
N ALA A 193 3.46 -14.42 12.46
CA ALA A 193 2.19 -14.07 13.10
C ALA A 193 1.17 -15.23 13.13
N GLY A 194 1.48 -16.38 12.51
CA GLY A 194 0.57 -17.53 12.43
C GLY A 194 -0.65 -17.33 11.52
N VAL A 195 -0.64 -16.28 10.69
CA VAL A 195 -1.75 -15.95 9.78
C VAL A 195 -1.76 -16.91 8.58
N ILE A 196 -0.58 -17.30 8.11
CA ILE A 196 -0.40 -18.28 7.03
C ILE A 196 0.52 -19.41 7.49
N LYS A 197 0.39 -20.58 6.87
CA LYS A 197 1.38 -21.65 7.00
C LYS A 197 2.44 -21.47 5.92
N LEU A 198 3.72 -21.43 6.33
CA LEU A 198 4.87 -21.42 5.43
C LEU A 198 5.17 -22.81 4.88
#